data_AF-A0A372RNJ1-F1
#
_entry.id   AF-A0A372RNJ1-F1
#
_cell.length_a   1.000
_cell.length_b   1.000
_cell.length_c   1.000
_cell.angle_alpha   90.00
_cell.angle_beta   90.00
_cell.angle_gamma   90.00
#
_symmetry.space_group_name_H-M   'P 1'
#
loop_
_entity.id
_entity.type
_entity.pdbx_description
1 polymer ?
#
loop_
_entity_poly.entity_id
_entity_poly.type
_entity_poly.pdbx_seq_one_letter_code
_entity_poly.pdbx_strand_id
1 'polypeptide(L)'
;MSRTAVLDEHRIACTRENNPQPPVSTYDQVPLQPIKPTLQLRKLKREHELAEQDKQRLNDEIIQAKLLGTSHKKLDQRLAQVDDLTFHQNDYHKRLTSLMKRSTKNIDLAISVKLEKEYTEFKYEFLSSADTMLPHYSHKGNTSDDTKALEVRPNKRNVNTNYNLDSQIFTTRQSGSPTEVDTSDISVKINNLEPKNFLLH
;
A
#
# COMPACT_ATOMS: atom_id res chain seq x y z
N MET A 1 48.93 31.80 42.16
CA MET A 1 48.69 32.99 41.32
C MET A 1 47.45 32.66 40.47
N SER A 2 46.30 33.30 40.51
CA SER A 2 45.90 34.57 41.09
C SER A 2 44.36 34.62 41.17
N ARG A 3 43.88 35.27 42.24
CA ARG A 3 42.69 36.15 42.34
C ARG A 3 41.29 35.58 42.13
N THR A 4 40.67 35.33 43.28
CA THR A 4 39.26 35.50 43.63
C THR A 4 38.67 36.83 43.13
N ALA A 5 37.44 36.80 42.62
CA ALA A 5 36.61 37.97 42.41
C ALA A 5 35.36 37.85 43.32
N VAL A 6 35.31 38.76 44.28
CA VAL A 6 34.19 39.02 45.18
C VAL A 6 33.19 39.89 44.41
N LEU A 7 31.93 39.48 44.34
CA LEU A 7 30.85 40.34 43.86
C LEU A 7 30.02 40.78 45.07
N ASP A 8 30.01 42.09 45.28
CA ASP A 8 29.33 42.83 46.32
C ASP A 8 27.80 42.71 46.19
N GLU A 9 27.16 42.41 47.31
CA GLU A 9 25.71 42.45 47.49
C GLU A 9 25.23 43.90 47.66
N HIS A 10 24.70 44.49 46.60
CA HIS A 10 23.88 45.70 46.72
C HIS A 10 22.45 45.34 47.10
N ARG A 11 22.15 45.41 48.41
CA ARG A 11 20.78 45.49 48.95
C ARG A 11 20.14 46.81 48.54
N ILE A 12 19.16 46.76 47.64
CA ILE A 12 18.21 47.84 47.42
C ILE A 12 16.94 47.51 48.21
N ALA A 13 16.71 48.25 49.30
CA ALA A 13 15.49 48.21 50.08
C ALA A 13 14.40 49.00 49.33
N CYS A 14 13.55 48.32 48.56
CA CYS A 14 12.33 48.93 48.04
C CYS A 14 11.26 48.94 49.12
N THR A 15 10.92 50.14 49.57
CA THR A 15 9.80 50.44 50.48
C THR A 15 8.47 50.01 49.85
N ARG A 16 7.72 49.19 50.58
CA ARG A 16 6.37 48.71 50.23
C ARG A 16 5.38 49.85 50.44
N GLU A 17 5.03 50.57 49.37
CA GLU A 17 3.87 51.47 49.38
C GLU A 17 2.59 50.65 49.52
N ASN A 18 1.79 50.97 50.54
CA ASN A 18 0.47 50.41 50.78
C ASN A 18 -0.50 50.99 49.75
N ASN A 19 -0.75 50.23 48.69
CA ASN A 19 -1.81 50.51 47.73
C ASN A 19 -3.16 50.05 48.32
N PRO A 20 -4.15 50.92 48.57
CA PRO A 20 -5.45 50.50 49.09
C PRO A 20 -6.17 49.63 48.05
N GLN A 21 -6.54 48.41 48.43
CA GLN A 21 -7.36 47.54 47.60
C GLN A 21 -8.71 48.21 47.30
N PRO A 22 -9.17 48.20 46.03
CA PRO A 22 -10.55 48.59 45.74
C PRO A 22 -11.53 47.59 46.38
N PRO A 23 -12.73 48.03 46.78
CA PRO A 23 -13.71 47.18 47.42
C PRO A 23 -14.06 46.00 46.49
N VAL A 24 -13.92 44.78 47.01
CA VAL A 24 -14.34 43.55 46.35
C VAL A 24 -15.84 43.65 46.12
N SER A 25 -16.23 43.93 44.87
CA SER A 25 -17.62 43.96 44.47
C SER A 25 -18.13 42.52 44.42
N THR A 26 -18.89 42.15 45.46
CA THR A 26 -19.65 40.91 45.57
C THR A 26 -20.83 40.96 44.59
N TYR A 27 -20.55 40.88 43.28
CA TYR A 27 -21.56 40.42 42.36
C TYR A 27 -21.65 38.92 42.53
N ASP A 28 -22.78 38.46 43.06
CA ASP A 28 -23.16 37.05 43.09
C ASP A 28 -22.86 36.41 41.74
N GLN A 29 -21.97 35.42 41.74
CA GLN A 29 -21.77 34.54 40.61
C GLN A 29 -23.04 33.71 40.45
N VAL A 30 -24.01 34.26 39.71
CA VAL A 30 -25.17 33.51 39.22
C VAL A 30 -24.60 32.32 38.44
N PRO A 31 -24.87 31.08 38.84
CA PRO A 31 -24.42 29.92 38.09
C PRO A 31 -25.01 30.02 36.69
N LEU A 32 -24.15 30.22 35.68
CA LEU A 32 -24.56 30.20 34.29
C LEU A 32 -25.20 28.84 34.01
N GLN A 33 -26.52 28.83 33.90
CA GLN A 33 -27.28 27.62 33.54
C GLN A 33 -26.82 27.19 32.14
N PRO A 34 -26.57 25.88 31.90
CA PRO A 34 -26.11 25.41 30.61
C PRO A 34 -27.16 25.72 29.54
N ILE A 35 -26.84 26.65 28.64
CA ILE A 35 -27.70 27.04 27.52
C ILE A 35 -27.86 25.81 26.63
N LYS A 36 -29.09 25.28 26.57
CA LYS A 36 -29.39 24.14 25.70
C LYS A 36 -29.17 24.58 24.24
N PRO A 37 -28.29 23.92 23.48
CA PRO A 37 -28.00 24.33 22.12
C PRO A 37 -29.26 24.25 21.27
N THR A 38 -29.52 25.31 20.52
CA THR A 38 -30.66 25.41 19.59
C THR A 38 -30.60 24.28 18.56
N LEU A 39 -31.74 23.90 17.98
CA LEU A 39 -31.81 22.82 16.98
C LEU A 39 -30.87 23.06 15.79
N GLN A 40 -30.69 24.32 15.38
CA GLN A 40 -29.76 24.68 14.31
C GLN A 40 -28.30 24.42 14.70
N LEU A 41 -27.90 24.78 15.92
CA LEU A 41 -26.54 24.53 16.41
C LEU A 41 -26.24 23.02 16.50
N ARG A 42 -27.24 22.20 16.89
CA ARG A 42 -27.11 20.73 16.88
C ARG A 42 -27.01 20.15 15.47
N LYS A 43 -27.60 20.80 14.47
CA LYS A 43 -27.51 20.38 13.08
C LYS A 43 -26.11 20.67 12.53
N LEU A 44 -25.63 21.90 12.70
CA LEU A 44 -24.28 22.31 12.29
C LEU A 44 -23.19 21.46 12.96
N LYS A 45 -23.33 21.15 14.26
CA LYS A 45 -22.39 20.29 14.97
C LYS A 45 -22.32 18.89 14.35
N ARG A 46 -23.47 18.28 14.01
CA ARG A 46 -23.51 16.96 13.36
C ARG A 46 -22.91 16.99 11.96
N GLU A 47 -23.22 18.02 11.17
CA GLU A 47 -22.66 18.19 9.83
C GLU A 47 -21.13 18.34 9.87
N HIS A 48 -20.60 19.12 10.82
CA HIS A 48 -19.16 19.25 11.06
C HIS A 48 -18.53 17.92 11.51
N GLU A 49 -19.17 17.19 12.42
CA GLU A 49 -18.68 15.88 12.87
C GLU A 49 -18.61 14.85 11.73
N LEU A 50 -19.62 14.81 10.87
CA LEU A 50 -19.61 13.98 9.66
C LEU A 50 -18.48 14.40 8.70
N ALA A 51 -18.28 15.69 8.48
CA ALA A 51 -17.22 16.19 7.61
C ALA A 51 -15.81 15.82 8.13
N GLU A 52 -15.59 15.91 9.44
CA GLU A 52 -14.31 15.49 10.05
C GLU A 52 -14.13 13.96 9.98
N GLN A 53 -15.19 13.17 10.13
CA GLN A 53 -15.14 11.72 9.91
C GLN A 53 -14.77 11.38 8.45
N ASP A 54 -15.35 12.07 7.47
CA ASP A 54 -15.04 11.85 6.05
C ASP A 54 -13.58 12.20 5.73
N LYS A 55 -13.08 13.30 6.29
CA LYS A 55 -11.69 13.71 6.16
C LYS A 55 -10.74 12.71 6.79
N GLN A 56 -11.09 12.17 7.97
CA GLN A 56 -10.30 11.14 8.64
C GLN A 56 -10.24 9.87 7.80
N ARG A 57 -11.39 9.39 7.32
CA ARG A 57 -11.49 8.21 6.44
C ARG A 57 -10.62 8.36 5.19
N LEU A 58 -10.69 9.52 4.54
CA LEU A 58 -9.87 9.82 3.36
C LEU A 58 -8.38 9.77 3.69
N ASN A 59 -7.96 10.31 4.83
CA ASN A 59 -6.57 10.25 5.27
C ASN A 59 -6.12 8.81 5.53
N ASP A 60 -6.94 7.99 6.17
CA ASP A 60 -6.66 6.59 6.45
C ASP A 60 -6.49 5.79 5.14
N GLU A 61 -7.38 6.00 4.17
CA GLU A 61 -7.30 5.40 2.84
C GLU A 61 -6.03 5.85 2.09
N ILE A 62 -5.63 7.12 2.20
CA ILE A 62 -4.38 7.62 1.60
C ILE A 62 -3.16 6.95 2.26
N ILE A 63 -3.16 6.78 3.58
CA ILE A 63 -2.08 6.10 4.31
C ILE A 63 -1.99 4.64 3.86
N GLN A 64 -3.13 3.94 3.77
CA GLN A 64 -3.19 2.55 3.33
C GLN A 64 -2.72 2.39 1.88
N ALA A 65 -3.13 3.30 0.98
CA ALA A 65 -2.68 3.30 -0.40
C ALA A 65 -1.15 3.46 -0.49
N LYS A 66 -0.56 4.37 0.29
CA LYS A 66 0.89 4.52 0.40
C LYS A 66 1.57 3.24 0.91
N LEU A 67 1.02 2.61 1.94
CA LEU A 67 1.53 1.35 2.50
C LEU A 67 1.57 0.23 1.46
N LEU A 68 0.54 0.13 0.61
CA LEU A 68 0.43 -0.88 -0.44
C LEU A 68 1.14 -0.49 -1.76
N GLY A 69 1.79 0.68 -1.79
CA GLY A 69 2.46 1.22 -2.98
C GLY A 69 1.50 1.51 -4.14
N THR A 70 0.25 1.90 -3.85
CA THR A 70 -0.78 2.18 -4.84
C THR A 70 -1.31 3.62 -4.72
N SER A 71 -2.01 4.08 -5.75
CA SER A 71 -2.76 5.33 -5.67
C SER A 71 -4.07 5.10 -4.92
N HIS A 72 -4.54 6.10 -4.16
CA HIS A 72 -5.84 6.07 -3.49
C HIS A 72 -6.99 5.67 -4.43
N LYS A 73 -6.98 6.14 -5.69
CA LYS A 73 -7.98 5.76 -6.72
C LYS A 73 -8.03 4.25 -7.03
N LYS A 74 -6.93 3.53 -6.78
CA LYS A 74 -6.78 2.09 -7.04
C LYS A 74 -6.68 1.28 -5.74
N LEU A 75 -6.99 1.89 -4.59
CA LEU A 75 -6.87 1.24 -3.30
C LEU A 75 -7.76 0.01 -3.23
N ASP A 76 -9.05 0.14 -3.55
CA ASP A 76 -10.02 -0.96 -3.49
C ASP A 76 -9.60 -2.15 -4.35
N GLN A 77 -9.14 -1.89 -5.57
CA GLN A 77 -8.64 -2.92 -6.48
C GLN A 77 -7.44 -3.64 -5.86
N ARG A 78 -6.50 -2.87 -5.29
CA ARG A 78 -5.30 -3.43 -4.65
C ARG A 78 -5.64 -4.25 -3.42
N LEU A 79 -6.62 -3.81 -2.62
CA LEU A 79 -7.10 -4.55 -1.45
C LEU A 79 -7.73 -5.87 -1.86
N ALA A 80 -8.64 -5.86 -2.84
CA ALA A 80 -9.23 -7.09 -3.35
C ALA A 80 -8.18 -8.09 -3.87
N GLN A 81 -7.16 -7.62 -4.59
CA GLN A 81 -6.04 -8.46 -5.02
C GLN A 81 -5.25 -9.06 -3.87
N VAL A 82 -4.99 -8.26 -2.82
CA VAL A 82 -4.28 -8.73 -1.62
C VAL A 82 -5.11 -9.75 -0.87
N ASP A 83 -6.41 -9.51 -0.72
CA ASP A 83 -7.33 -10.42 -0.04
C ASP A 83 -7.44 -11.76 -0.79
N ASP A 84 -7.61 -11.72 -2.10
CA ASP A 84 -7.70 -12.93 -2.92
C ASP A 84 -6.38 -13.72 -2.90
N LEU A 85 -5.24 -13.03 -3.00
CA LEU A 85 -3.92 -13.67 -2.87
C LEU A 85 -3.75 -14.33 -1.50
N THR A 86 -4.13 -13.61 -0.43
CA THR A 86 -4.04 -14.10 0.95
C THR A 86 -4.95 -15.32 1.15
N PHE A 87 -6.17 -15.27 0.63
CA PHE A 87 -7.11 -16.38 0.66
C PHE A 87 -6.57 -17.60 -0.07
N HIS A 88 -6.06 -17.43 -1.29
CA HIS A 88 -5.51 -18.53 -2.10
C HIS A 88 -4.28 -19.16 -1.44
N GLN A 89 -3.37 -18.34 -0.90
CA GLN A 89 -2.20 -18.83 -0.18
C GLN A 89 -2.61 -19.64 1.06
N ASN A 90 -3.57 -19.13 1.83
CA ASN A 90 -4.08 -19.82 3.02
C ASN A 90 -4.74 -21.16 2.68
N ASP A 91 -5.58 -21.21 1.64
CA ASP A 91 -6.20 -22.47 1.20
C ASP A 91 -5.15 -23.48 0.71
N TYR A 92 -4.18 -23.02 -0.09
CA TYR A 92 -3.06 -23.84 -0.55
C TYR A 92 -2.30 -24.46 0.62
N HIS A 93 -1.87 -23.64 1.59
CA HIS A 93 -1.13 -24.11 2.75
C HIS A 93 -1.94 -25.07 3.61
N LYS A 94 -3.25 -24.83 3.77
CA LYS A 94 -4.16 -25.71 4.51
C LYS A 94 -4.28 -27.08 3.85
N ARG A 95 -4.54 -27.12 2.53
CA ARG A 95 -4.66 -28.37 1.77
C ARG A 95 -3.34 -29.14 1.73
N LEU A 96 -2.23 -28.45 1.43
CA LEU A 96 -0.90 -29.06 1.39
C LEU A 96 -0.52 -29.65 2.75
N THR A 97 -0.71 -28.90 3.84
CA THR A 97 -0.43 -29.38 5.20
C THR A 97 -1.26 -30.60 5.55
N SER A 98 -2.54 -30.63 5.14
CA SER A 98 -3.41 -31.79 5.34
C SER A 98 -2.91 -33.02 4.58
N LEU A 99 -2.53 -32.87 3.30
CA LEU A 99 -1.94 -33.94 2.49
C LEU A 99 -0.64 -34.48 3.10
N MET A 100 0.28 -33.59 3.50
CA MET A 100 1.55 -33.98 4.11
C MET A 100 1.34 -34.73 5.43
N LYS A 101 0.42 -34.26 6.29
CA LYS A 101 0.07 -34.94 7.55
C LYS A 101 -0.52 -36.33 7.34
N ARG A 102 -1.24 -36.57 6.23
CA ARG A 102 -1.74 -37.90 5.87
C ARG A 102 -0.61 -38.76 5.33
N SER A 103 0.23 -38.21 4.44
CA SER A 103 1.36 -38.93 3.85
C SER A 103 2.35 -39.45 4.88
N THR A 104 2.67 -38.68 5.91
CA THR A 104 3.64 -39.11 6.94
C THR A 104 3.12 -40.18 7.89
N LYS A 105 1.79 -40.35 7.99
CA LYS A 105 1.15 -41.31 8.89
C LYS A 105 0.88 -42.66 8.23
N ASN A 106 0.85 -42.70 6.90
CA ASN A 106 0.43 -43.89 6.17
C ASN A 106 1.65 -44.70 5.75
N ILE A 107 1.70 -45.95 6.20
CA ILE A 107 2.74 -46.92 5.83
C ILE A 107 2.26 -47.80 4.66
N ASP A 108 0.94 -47.91 4.48
CA ASP A 108 0.33 -48.70 3.40
C ASP A 108 0.59 -48.08 2.03
N LEU A 109 1.14 -48.89 1.13
CA LEU A 109 1.47 -48.53 -0.25
C LEU A 109 0.23 -48.09 -1.04
N ALA A 110 -0.91 -48.76 -0.85
CA ALA A 110 -2.14 -48.42 -1.59
C ALA A 110 -2.66 -47.02 -1.22
N ILE A 111 -2.58 -46.66 0.06
CA ILE A 111 -2.95 -45.33 0.55
C ILE A 111 -1.94 -44.28 0.06
N SER A 112 -0.66 -44.61 0.05
CA SER A 112 0.39 -43.72 -0.46
C SER A 112 0.17 -43.35 -1.94
N VAL A 113 -0.09 -44.34 -2.80
CA VAL A 113 -0.39 -44.11 -4.23
C VAL A 113 -1.62 -43.23 -4.41
N LYS A 114 -2.67 -43.43 -3.59
CA LYS A 114 -3.86 -42.57 -3.64
C LYS A 114 -3.53 -41.12 -3.25
N LEU A 115 -2.74 -40.91 -2.21
CA LEU A 115 -2.33 -39.57 -1.76
C LEU A 115 -1.45 -38.86 -2.78
N GLU A 116 -0.57 -39.59 -3.46
CA GLU A 116 0.22 -39.05 -4.57
C GLU A 116 -0.69 -38.55 -5.69
N LYS A 117 -1.70 -39.35 -6.06
CA LYS A 117 -2.71 -38.92 -7.04
C LYS A 117 -3.46 -37.66 -6.59
N GLU A 118 -3.96 -37.64 -5.36
CA GLU A 118 -4.63 -36.46 -4.79
C GLU A 118 -3.71 -35.22 -4.82
N TYR A 119 -2.42 -35.39 -4.52
CA TYR A 119 -1.44 -34.29 -4.59
C TYR A 119 -1.23 -33.78 -6.02
N THR A 120 -1.16 -34.66 -7.01
CA THR A 120 -1.05 -34.26 -8.42
C THR A 120 -2.29 -33.52 -8.92
N GLU A 121 -3.48 -34.00 -8.57
CA GLU A 121 -4.76 -33.35 -8.89
C GLU A 121 -4.83 -31.95 -8.23
N PHE A 122 -4.49 -31.86 -6.95
CA PHE A 122 -4.41 -30.58 -6.23
C PHE A 122 -3.44 -29.59 -6.88
N LYS A 123 -2.24 -30.04 -7.27
CA LYS A 123 -1.25 -29.18 -7.93
C LYS A 123 -1.77 -28.65 -9.26
N TYR A 124 -2.48 -29.48 -10.02
CA TYR A 124 -3.09 -29.08 -11.28
C TYR A 124 -4.22 -28.06 -11.07
N GLU A 125 -5.14 -28.31 -10.14
CA GLU A 125 -6.23 -27.40 -9.76
C GLU A 125 -5.67 -26.03 -9.34
N PHE A 126 -4.65 -26.03 -8.48
CA PHE A 126 -4.02 -24.80 -8.00
C PHE A 126 -3.39 -23.98 -9.13
N LEU A 127 -2.59 -24.62 -9.99
CA LEU A 127 -1.97 -23.93 -11.13
C LEU A 127 -3.00 -23.38 -12.12
N SER A 128 -4.12 -24.07 -12.30
CA SER A 128 -5.22 -23.59 -13.15
C SER A 128 -5.98 -22.41 -12.53
N SER A 129 -6.04 -22.32 -11.20
CA SER A 129 -6.74 -21.23 -10.49
C SER A 129 -5.92 -19.95 -10.34
N ALA A 130 -4.60 -20.02 -10.48
CA ALA A 130 -3.67 -18.92 -10.19
C ALA A 130 -3.57 -17.84 -11.29
N ASP A 131 -4.56 -17.71 -12.18
CA ASP A 131 -4.53 -16.71 -13.24
C ASP A 131 -4.73 -15.28 -12.70
N THR A 132 -3.61 -14.62 -12.41
CA THR A 132 -3.57 -13.23 -11.94
C THR A 132 -4.15 -12.20 -12.94
N MET A 133 -4.39 -12.58 -14.19
CA MET A 133 -4.96 -11.71 -15.23
C MET A 133 -6.50 -11.79 -15.31
N LEU A 134 -7.15 -12.44 -14.34
CA LEU A 134 -8.61 -12.56 -14.28
C LEU A 134 -9.29 -11.17 -14.44
N PRO A 135 -10.21 -11.02 -15.42
CA PRO A 135 -10.90 -9.75 -15.71
C PRO A 135 -11.66 -9.16 -14.51
N HIS A 136 -11.92 -9.97 -13.48
CA HIS A 136 -12.62 -9.55 -12.26
C HIS A 136 -11.83 -8.52 -11.43
N TYR A 137 -10.50 -8.45 -11.59
CA TYR A 137 -9.69 -7.38 -11.02
C TYR A 137 -9.61 -6.13 -11.88
N SER A 138 -10.23 -6.10 -13.07
CA SER A 138 -10.33 -4.88 -13.85
C SER A 138 -10.97 -3.79 -13.01
N HIS A 139 -10.27 -2.67 -12.84
CA HIS A 139 -10.72 -1.53 -12.07
C HIS A 139 -12.12 -1.10 -12.54
N LYS A 140 -13.16 -1.50 -11.80
CA LYS A 140 -14.54 -1.02 -11.98
C LYS A 140 -14.72 0.33 -11.31
N GLY A 141 -13.73 1.21 -11.47
CA GLY A 141 -13.81 2.55 -10.91
C GLY A 141 -15.11 3.22 -11.35
N ASN A 142 -15.58 4.16 -10.53
CA ASN A 142 -16.56 5.15 -10.97
C ASN A 142 -15.89 6.00 -12.06
N THR A 143 -15.84 5.48 -13.28
CA THR A 143 -15.54 6.28 -14.46
C THR A 143 -16.59 7.38 -14.50
N SER A 144 -16.12 8.63 -14.51
CA SER A 144 -16.99 9.79 -14.71
C SER A 144 -17.90 9.52 -15.92
N ASP A 145 -19.14 9.99 -15.89
CA ASP A 145 -20.08 9.80 -16.99
C ASP A 145 -19.52 10.36 -18.32
N ASP A 146 -18.65 11.37 -18.26
CA ASP A 146 -17.90 11.87 -19.41
C ASP A 146 -16.97 10.82 -20.03
N THR A 147 -16.29 10.02 -19.19
CA THR A 147 -15.43 8.93 -19.64
C THR A 147 -16.27 7.82 -20.26
N LYS A 148 -17.43 7.49 -19.67
CA LYS A 148 -18.38 6.52 -20.25
C LYS A 148 -18.90 7.00 -21.61
N ALA A 149 -19.24 8.30 -21.73
CA ALA A 149 -19.69 8.89 -22.99
C ALA A 149 -18.60 8.90 -24.07
N LEU A 150 -17.32 9.03 -23.69
CA LEU A 150 -16.19 8.85 -24.60
C LEU A 150 -16.05 7.40 -25.10
N GLU A 151 -16.46 6.41 -24.31
CA GLU A 151 -16.36 5.00 -24.70
C GLU A 151 -17.36 4.60 -25.80
N VAL A 152 -18.48 5.32 -25.93
CA VAL A 152 -19.57 5.03 -26.89
C VAL A 152 -19.37 5.73 -28.24
N ARG A 153 -18.29 6.51 -28.41
CA ARG A 153 -18.07 7.25 -29.67
C ARG A 153 -17.83 6.28 -30.84
N PRO A 154 -18.51 6.44 -31.98
CA PRO A 154 -18.39 5.54 -33.14
C PRO A 154 -16.95 5.38 -33.67
N ASN A 155 -16.10 6.38 -33.47
CA ASN A 155 -14.71 6.41 -33.95
C ASN A 155 -13.69 6.12 -32.83
N LYS A 156 -14.05 5.37 -31.79
CA LYS A 156 -13.08 4.91 -30.78
C LYS A 156 -12.12 3.92 -31.44
N ARG A 157 -10.82 4.21 -31.38
CA ARG A 157 -9.76 3.33 -31.91
C ARG A 157 -9.85 1.99 -31.19
N ASN A 158 -9.95 0.89 -31.94
CA ASN A 158 -10.01 -0.45 -31.35
C ASN A 158 -8.67 -0.77 -30.69
N VAL A 159 -8.66 -0.95 -29.37
CA VAL A 159 -7.43 -1.21 -28.59
C VAL A 159 -7.05 -2.69 -28.60
N ASN A 160 -7.94 -3.58 -29.10
CA ASN A 160 -7.66 -5.01 -29.20
C ASN A 160 -6.79 -5.35 -30.43
N THR A 161 -6.60 -4.43 -31.38
CA THR A 161 -5.63 -4.57 -32.46
C THR A 161 -4.27 -4.06 -31.98
N ASN A 162 -3.72 -4.67 -30.94
CA ASN A 162 -2.42 -4.30 -30.37
C ASN A 162 -1.28 -4.98 -31.16
N TYR A 163 -1.28 -4.84 -32.49
CA TYR A 163 -0.04 -4.88 -33.27
C TYR A 163 0.56 -3.48 -33.20
N ASN A 164 1.24 -3.19 -32.10
CA ASN A 164 2.04 -1.99 -31.95
C ASN A 164 3.27 -2.12 -32.88
N LEU A 165 3.06 -1.88 -34.18
CA LEU A 165 4.13 -1.85 -35.20
C LEU A 165 5.11 -0.69 -34.99
N ASP A 166 4.75 0.33 -34.21
CA ASP A 166 5.62 1.47 -33.90
C ASP A 166 6.73 1.15 -32.90
N SER A 167 6.75 -0.07 -32.34
CA SER A 167 7.85 -0.53 -31.47
C SER A 167 9.06 -1.09 -32.26
N GLN A 168 8.99 -1.16 -33.60
CA GLN A 168 10.06 -1.69 -34.47
C GLN A 168 10.66 -0.67 -35.45
N ILE A 169 10.76 0.60 -35.07
CA ILE A 169 11.65 1.55 -35.78
C ILE A 169 12.60 2.22 -34.79
N PHE A 170 13.52 1.42 -34.23
CA PHE A 170 14.85 1.90 -33.88
C PHE A 170 15.89 1.17 -34.73
N THR A 171 15.76 1.30 -36.04
CA THR A 171 16.87 1.10 -36.97
C THR A 171 17.50 2.45 -37.26
N THR A 172 18.78 2.57 -36.88
CA THR A 172 19.79 3.48 -37.48
C THR A 172 19.47 4.97 -37.52
N ARG A 173 19.87 5.70 -36.48
CA ARG A 173 20.45 7.03 -36.67
C ARG A 173 21.96 6.85 -36.86
N GLN A 174 22.40 6.81 -38.12
CA GLN A 174 23.78 7.13 -38.46
C GLN A 174 24.01 8.61 -38.15
N SER A 175 24.84 8.87 -37.15
CA SER A 175 25.59 10.11 -37.03
C SER A 175 26.92 9.78 -36.37
N GLY A 176 27.96 9.64 -37.19
CA GLY A 176 29.33 9.42 -36.74
C GLY A 176 30.23 9.00 -37.89
N SER A 177 31.04 9.93 -38.38
CA SER A 177 32.19 9.74 -39.27
C SER A 177 33.18 8.67 -38.72
N PRO A 178 34.03 8.09 -39.57
CA PRO A 178 34.69 6.82 -39.30
C PRO A 178 35.95 6.99 -38.46
N THR A 179 36.11 6.12 -37.47
CA THR A 179 37.43 5.74 -36.96
C THR A 179 37.46 4.22 -36.89
N GLU A 180 38.34 3.64 -37.69
CA GLU A 180 38.65 2.21 -37.71
C GLU A 180 39.09 1.77 -36.30
N VAL A 181 38.41 0.77 -35.75
CA VAL A 181 38.90 0.01 -34.60
C VAL A 181 38.87 -1.45 -35.00
N ASP A 182 40.06 -2.02 -35.00
CA ASP A 182 40.45 -3.37 -35.37
C ASP A 182 39.66 -4.42 -34.58
N THR A 183 38.91 -5.28 -35.29
CA THR A 183 38.14 -6.37 -34.69
C THR A 183 38.91 -7.67 -34.82
N SER A 184 39.87 -7.89 -33.94
CA SER A 184 40.61 -9.15 -33.87
C SER A 184 40.62 -9.77 -32.47
N ASP A 185 39.55 -9.64 -31.67
CA ASP A 185 39.52 -10.29 -30.33
C ASP A 185 38.10 -10.50 -29.74
N ILE A 186 37.21 -11.16 -30.48
CA ILE A 186 35.99 -11.73 -29.85
C ILE A 186 35.95 -13.24 -30.14
N SER A 187 36.69 -13.98 -29.33
CA SER A 187 36.49 -15.42 -29.18
C SER A 187 36.68 -15.83 -27.72
N VAL A 188 35.62 -15.73 -26.91
CA VAL A 188 35.55 -16.42 -25.61
C VAL A 188 34.16 -17.03 -25.43
N LYS A 189 34.10 -18.30 -25.83
CA LYS A 189 33.44 -19.45 -25.18
C LYS A 189 32.25 -19.16 -24.26
N ILE A 190 31.06 -19.31 -24.81
CA ILE A 190 29.91 -19.87 -24.07
C ILE A 190 30.08 -21.39 -24.14
N ASN A 191 30.26 -22.05 -23.00
CA ASN A 191 29.77 -23.40 -22.67
C ASN A 191 30.37 -23.88 -21.35
N ASN A 192 29.54 -24.56 -20.55
CA ASN A 192 29.81 -25.41 -19.38
C ASN A 192 29.37 -24.83 -18.02
N LEU A 193 28.09 -25.03 -17.71
CA LEU A 193 27.62 -25.18 -16.33
C LEU A 193 26.87 -26.52 -16.25
N GLU A 194 27.58 -27.55 -15.78
CA GLU A 194 27.01 -28.86 -15.43
C GLU A 194 26.09 -28.75 -14.19
N PRO A 195 25.05 -29.61 -14.10
CA PRO A 195 24.26 -29.76 -12.88
C PRO A 195 25.03 -30.59 -11.84
N LYS A 196 25.29 -29.99 -10.67
CA LYS A 196 25.83 -30.71 -9.51
C LYS A 196 24.78 -31.64 -8.93
N ASN A 197 25.04 -32.94 -9.01
CA ASN A 197 24.34 -33.99 -8.29
C ASN A 197 24.47 -33.75 -6.77
N PHE A 198 23.35 -33.58 -6.08
CA PHE A 198 23.30 -33.66 -4.62
C PHE A 198 23.16 -35.12 -4.20
N LEU A 199 24.24 -35.66 -3.64
CA LEU A 199 24.30 -36.97 -3.01
C LEU A 199 23.76 -36.85 -1.58
N LEU A 200 22.76 -37.67 -1.26
CA LEU A 200 22.22 -37.92 0.07
C LEU A 200 23.27 -38.58 0.97
N HIS A 201 23.44 -38.05 2.18
CA HIS A 201 23.88 -38.80 3.36
C HIS A 201 22.99 -38.41 4.54
#